data_AF-A0A1G1KW01-F1
#
_entry.id   AF-A0A1G1KW01-F1
#
_cell.length_a   1.000
_cell.length_b   1.000
_cell.length_c   1.000
_cell.angle_alpha   90.00
_cell.angle_beta   90.00
_cell.angle_gamma   90.00
#
_symmetry.space_group_name_H-M   'P 1'
#
loop_
_entity.id
_entity.type
_entity.pdbx_description
1 polymer ?
#
loop_
_entity_poly.entity_id
_entity_poly.type
_entity_poly.pdbx_seq_one_letter_code
_entity_poly.pdbx_strand_id
1 'polypeptide(L)'
;MKKFLVVFFLFASIFIYFTQYASAELSYLYEYDRSGNLVNKFGATASDEEVIFHVQVGPDDNVYYSKIDSTMPWPNTVGQVMRYTPIGEFQGLINTGDLWHPNTFDFDSNGDLYISGLNKGGEGVISKYSSSGNYLFSFGQMK
;
A
#
# COMPACT_ATOMS: atom_id res chain seq x y z
N MET A 1 24.93 15.46 -0.96
CA MET A 1 24.77 14.00 -1.04
C MET A 1 23.67 13.59 -0.08
N LYS A 2 22.48 13.24 -0.55
CA LYS A 2 21.41 12.69 0.29
C LYS A 2 21.56 11.16 0.30
N LYS A 3 21.47 10.55 1.49
CA LYS A 3 21.63 9.10 1.70
C LYS A 3 20.29 8.40 1.49
N PHE A 4 20.32 7.25 0.83
CA PHE A 4 19.15 6.41 0.55
C PHE A 4 19.05 5.30 1.60
N LEU A 5 17.82 4.99 2.03
CA LEU A 5 17.54 3.84 2.88
C LEU A 5 17.01 2.71 1.98
N VAL A 6 17.65 1.54 2.07
CA VAL A 6 17.28 0.34 1.31
C VAL A 6 16.70 -0.66 2.31
N VAL A 7 15.48 -1.13 2.08
CA VAL A 7 14.84 -2.14 2.93
C VAL A 7 14.53 -3.37 2.07
N PHE A 8 14.97 -4.54 2.53
CA PHE A 8 14.83 -5.82 1.84
C PHE A 8 13.82 -6.70 2.57
N PHE A 9 12.87 -7.29 1.85
CA PHE A 9 12.06 -8.41 2.35
C PHE A 9 12.10 -9.58 1.36
N LEU A 10 12.29 -10.79 1.89
CA LEU A 10 12.52 -12.04 1.16
C LEU A 10 11.29 -12.92 1.27
N PHE A 11 10.45 -13.04 0.24
CA PHE A 11 9.77 -14.27 -0.19
C PHE A 11 9.24 -14.08 -1.63
N ALA A 12 9.44 -15.08 -2.50
CA ALA A 12 8.93 -15.18 -3.87
C ALA A 12 9.15 -13.97 -4.84
N SER A 13 10.41 -13.62 -5.08
CA SER A 13 10.97 -13.15 -6.37
C SER A 13 10.37 -11.94 -7.14
N ILE A 14 9.87 -10.90 -6.48
CA ILE A 14 9.67 -9.59 -7.13
C ILE A 14 10.36 -8.52 -6.27
N PHE A 15 11.22 -7.71 -6.90
CA PHE A 15 11.87 -6.57 -6.26
C PHE A 15 11.11 -5.29 -6.62
N ILE A 16 10.59 -4.59 -5.61
CA ILE A 16 9.91 -3.31 -5.78
C ILE A 16 10.76 -2.22 -5.13
N TYR A 17 11.10 -1.18 -5.90
CA TYR A 17 11.89 -0.04 -5.43
C TYR A 17 11.11 1.28 -5.56
N PHE A 18 11.49 2.27 -4.76
CA PHE A 18 10.93 3.62 -4.79
C PHE A 18 12.04 4.66 -4.97
N THR A 19 11.82 5.64 -5.85
CA THR A 19 12.67 6.83 -5.95
C THR A 19 11.79 8.07 -5.86
N GLN A 20 12.07 8.96 -4.90
CA GLN A 20 11.46 10.28 -4.80
C GLN A 20 12.35 11.28 -5.55
N TYR A 21 11.84 11.90 -6.61
CA TYR A 21 12.49 13.03 -7.26
C TYR A 21 11.72 14.30 -6.92
N ALA A 22 12.46 15.39 -6.66
CA ALA A 22 11.90 16.64 -6.18
C ALA A 22 11.68 17.62 -7.35
N SER A 23 10.61 17.44 -8.12
CA SER A 23 9.94 18.52 -8.85
C SER A 23 8.68 18.02 -9.56
N ALA A 24 7.51 18.18 -8.93
CA ALA A 24 6.18 17.85 -9.47
C ALA A 24 6.04 16.37 -9.92
N GLU A 25 6.46 15.44 -9.07
CA GLU A 25 6.71 14.06 -9.48
C GLU A 25 5.68 13.08 -8.95
N LEU A 26 4.95 12.47 -9.88
CA LEU A 26 4.16 11.28 -9.62
C LEU A 26 5.06 10.22 -8.95
N SER A 27 4.63 9.64 -7.83
CA SER A 27 5.32 8.45 -7.31
C SER A 27 4.86 7.23 -8.10
N TYR A 28 5.78 6.33 -8.41
CA TYR A 28 5.50 5.12 -9.17
C TYR A 28 5.98 3.89 -8.42
N LEU A 29 5.31 2.78 -8.69
CA LEU A 29 5.83 1.45 -8.46
C LEU A 29 6.73 1.05 -9.62
N TYR A 30 7.92 0.56 -9.29
CA TYR A 30 8.88 0.04 -10.25
C TYR A 30 9.08 -1.45 -10.00
N GLU A 31 8.95 -2.24 -11.05
CA GLU A 31 9.18 -3.67 -11.04
C GLU A 31 10.50 -3.99 -11.74
N TYR A 32 11.33 -4.82 -11.10
CA TYR A 32 12.62 -5.23 -11.65
C TYR A 32 12.71 -6.74 -11.76
N ASP A 33 13.39 -7.21 -12.81
CA ASP A 33 13.74 -8.62 -12.95
C ASP A 33 14.77 -9.05 -11.90
N ARG A 34 15.05 -10.35 -11.84
CA ARG A 34 16.05 -10.92 -10.91
C ARG A 34 17.49 -10.44 -11.17
N SER A 35 17.75 -9.87 -12.34
CA SER A 35 19.05 -9.30 -12.70
C SER A 35 19.14 -7.82 -12.34
N GLY A 36 18.06 -7.22 -11.83
CA GLY A 36 17.98 -5.81 -11.48
C GLY A 36 17.65 -4.89 -12.65
N ASN A 37 17.18 -5.42 -13.78
CA ASN A 37 16.70 -4.60 -14.90
C ASN A 37 15.27 -4.15 -14.64
N LEU A 38 14.97 -2.89 -14.95
CA LEU A 38 13.60 -2.38 -14.88
C LEU A 38 12.74 -3.08 -15.93
N VAL A 39 11.65 -3.72 -15.49
CA VAL A 39 10.68 -4.43 -16.34
C VAL A 39 9.41 -3.61 -16.52
N ASN A 40 8.93 -2.97 -15.45
CA ASN A 40 7.68 -2.24 -15.48
C ASN A 40 7.66 -1.00 -14.56
N LYS A 41 6.78 -0.05 -14.86
CA LYS A 41 6.53 1.17 -14.10
C LYS A 41 5.03 1.48 -14.11
N PHE A 42 4.38 1.46 -12.96
CA PHE A 42 2.93 1.67 -12.85
C PHE A 42 2.51 2.30 -11.53
N GLY A 43 1.20 2.47 -11.31
CA GLY A 43 0.65 2.96 -10.03
C GLY A 43 0.94 4.43 -9.74
N ALA A 44 0.99 5.27 -10.79
CA ALA A 44 1.23 6.71 -10.66
C ALA A 44 0.28 7.33 -9.63
N THR A 45 0.82 7.79 -8.51
CA THR A 45 0.07 8.57 -7.53
C THR A 45 0.13 10.03 -7.89
N ALA A 46 -1.03 10.70 -7.91
CA ALA A 46 -1.08 12.13 -8.16
C ALA A 46 -0.56 12.86 -6.92
N SER A 47 0.46 13.70 -7.10
CA SER A 47 1.08 14.61 -6.14
C SER A 47 2.16 14.03 -5.21
N ASP A 48 3.09 14.92 -4.85
CA ASP A 48 4.21 14.72 -3.90
C ASP A 48 3.73 14.37 -2.46
N GLU A 49 2.42 14.30 -2.21
CA GLU A 49 1.80 14.06 -0.89
C GLU A 49 1.20 12.65 -0.73
N GLU A 50 1.05 11.86 -1.80
CA GLU A 50 0.59 10.46 -1.68
C GLU A 50 1.76 9.57 -1.25
N VAL A 51 1.83 9.34 0.07
CA VAL A 51 2.79 8.40 0.67
C VAL A 51 2.31 6.97 0.47
N ILE A 52 3.12 6.15 -0.18
CA ILE A 52 2.97 4.68 -0.20
C ILE A 52 3.64 4.14 1.06
N PHE A 53 2.90 3.37 1.86
CA PHE A 53 3.39 2.84 3.14
C PHE A 53 3.91 1.41 3.04
N HIS A 54 3.19 0.57 2.30
CA HIS A 54 3.51 -0.84 2.15
C HIS A 54 3.12 -1.32 0.76
N VAL A 55 3.85 -2.32 0.25
CA VAL A 55 3.58 -2.98 -1.02
C VAL A 55 3.81 -4.48 -0.86
N GLN A 56 2.93 -5.30 -1.43
CA GLN A 56 3.12 -6.74 -1.51
C GLN A 56 2.33 -7.36 -2.65
N VAL A 57 2.71 -8.58 -3.04
CA VAL A 57 1.92 -9.42 -3.94
C VAL A 57 0.89 -10.18 -3.12
N GLY A 58 -0.38 -10.12 -3.52
CA GLY A 58 -1.47 -10.84 -2.88
C GLY A 58 -1.59 -12.28 -3.35
N PRO A 59 -2.49 -13.07 -2.73
CA PRO A 59 -2.72 -14.48 -3.08
C PRO A 59 -3.36 -14.69 -4.46
N ASP A 60 -3.85 -13.62 -5.09
CA ASP A 60 -4.38 -13.60 -6.46
C ASP A 60 -3.35 -13.10 -7.50
N ASP A 61 -2.06 -13.14 -7.14
CA ASP A 61 -0.92 -12.66 -7.92
C ASP A 61 -0.97 -11.15 -8.27
N ASN A 62 -1.93 -10.39 -7.76
CA ASN A 62 -1.99 -8.95 -7.97
C ASN A 62 -1.04 -8.21 -7.02
N VAL A 63 -0.59 -7.02 -7.43
CA VAL A 63 0.22 -6.12 -6.63
C VAL A 63 -0.69 -5.20 -5.83
N TYR A 64 -0.51 -5.18 -4.52
CA TYR A 64 -1.23 -4.33 -3.59
C TYR A 64 -0.28 -3.31 -2.99
N TYR A 65 -0.73 -2.07 -2.83
CA TYR A 65 -0.01 -1.10 -2.00
C TYR A 65 -0.96 -0.24 -1.19
N SER A 66 -0.53 0.12 0.02
CA SER A 66 -1.29 1.00 0.90
C SER A 66 -0.85 2.44 0.71
N LYS A 67 -1.83 3.34 0.69
CA LYS A 67 -1.63 4.77 0.61
C LYS A 67 -2.65 5.52 1.45
N ILE A 68 -2.44 6.82 1.56
CA ILE A 68 -3.42 7.76 2.07
C ILE A 68 -4.11 8.45 0.90
N ASP A 69 -5.42 8.64 0.98
CA ASP A 69 -6.15 9.52 0.08
C ASP A 69 -5.87 10.99 0.42
N SER A 70 -4.89 11.59 -0.26
CA SER A 70 -4.49 12.98 -0.06
C SER A 70 -5.52 13.98 -0.57
N THR A 71 -6.56 13.54 -1.29
CA THR A 71 -7.64 14.43 -1.75
C THR A 71 -8.57 14.85 -0.61
N MET A 72 -8.52 14.13 0.52
CA MET A 72 -9.36 14.41 1.69
C MET A 72 -8.57 15.13 2.79
N PRO A 73 -9.02 16.32 3.25
CA PRO A 73 -8.35 17.03 4.32
C PRO A 73 -8.52 16.29 5.65
N TRP A 74 -7.54 16.43 6.56
CA TRP A 74 -7.68 15.94 7.93
C TRP A 74 -8.90 16.59 8.63
N PRO A 75 -9.71 15.84 9.41
CA PRO A 75 -9.55 14.43 9.81
C PRO A 75 -10.29 13.43 8.89
N ASN A 76 -10.74 13.87 7.70
CA ASN A 76 -11.52 13.04 6.78
C ASN A 76 -10.65 12.16 5.89
N THR A 77 -9.34 12.31 5.95
CA THR A 77 -8.37 11.50 5.25
C THR A 77 -8.62 10.00 5.49
N VAL A 78 -8.70 9.21 4.42
CA VAL A 78 -8.95 7.77 4.49
C VAL A 78 -7.79 7.01 3.86
N GLY A 79 -7.37 5.92 4.51
CA GLY A 79 -6.43 4.97 3.95
C GLY A 79 -7.06 4.18 2.80
N GLN A 80 -6.23 3.80 1.84
CA GLN A 80 -6.64 2.96 0.73
C GLN A 80 -5.59 1.88 0.53
N VAL A 81 -6.04 0.68 0.16
CA VAL A 81 -5.16 -0.32 -0.43
C VAL A 81 -5.52 -0.46 -1.89
N MET A 82 -4.60 -0.09 -2.76
CA MET A 82 -4.75 -0.13 -4.20
C MET A 82 -4.35 -1.50 -4.72
N ARG A 83 -5.05 -2.02 -5.73
CA ARG A 83 -4.81 -3.32 -6.36
C ARG A 83 -4.55 -3.16 -7.86
N TYR A 84 -3.46 -3.74 -8.34
CA TYR A 84 -3.04 -3.71 -9.74
C TYR A 84 -2.67 -5.12 -10.22
N THR A 85 -2.83 -5.40 -11.51
CA THR A 85 -2.24 -6.60 -12.11
C THR A 85 -0.72 -6.52 -12.09
N PRO A 86 0.01 -7.65 -12.24
CA PRO A 86 1.47 -7.65 -12.38
C PRO A 86 1.97 -6.73 -13.50
N ILE A 87 1.19 -6.58 -14.58
CA ILE A 87 1.53 -5.70 -15.69
C ILE A 87 1.11 -4.24 -15.47
N GLY A 88 0.57 -3.90 -14.31
CA GLY A 88 0.30 -2.52 -13.89
C GLY A 88 -1.10 -1.98 -14.25
N GLU A 89 -2.05 -2.85 -14.58
CA GLU A 89 -3.44 -2.43 -14.84
C GLU A 89 -4.21 -2.31 -13.51
N PHE A 90 -4.89 -1.18 -13.31
CA PHE A 90 -5.69 -0.94 -12.10
C PHE A 90 -6.89 -1.90 -12.04
N GLN A 91 -7.04 -2.61 -10.91
CA GLN A 91 -8.13 -3.57 -10.68
C GLN A 91 -9.17 -3.06 -9.66
N GLY A 92 -8.80 -2.08 -8.84
CA GLY A 92 -9.68 -1.51 -7.83
C GLY A 92 -8.92 -1.09 -6.57
N LEU A 93 -9.68 -0.62 -5.58
CA LEU A 93 -9.15 -0.27 -4.25
C LEU A 93 -10.03 -0.87 -3.15
N ILE A 94 -9.41 -1.11 -2.01
CA ILE A 94 -10.07 -1.44 -0.74
C ILE A 94 -10.05 -0.16 0.10
N ASN A 95 -11.23 0.38 0.34
CA ASN A 95 -11.39 1.54 1.20
C ASN A 95 -11.28 1.09 2.66
N THR A 96 -10.32 1.65 3.39
CA THR A 96 -10.05 1.21 4.77
C THR A 96 -10.93 1.92 5.80
N GLY A 97 -11.90 2.73 5.35
CA GLY A 97 -12.93 3.35 6.18
C GLY A 97 -12.35 4.27 7.26
N ASP A 98 -12.30 3.78 8.49
CA ASP A 98 -11.81 4.54 9.65
C ASP A 98 -10.30 4.43 9.90
N LEU A 99 -9.61 3.59 9.13
CA LEU A 99 -8.16 3.61 9.06
C LEU A 99 -7.71 4.79 8.20
N TRP A 100 -6.99 5.75 8.78
CA TRP A 100 -6.45 6.89 8.04
C TRP A 100 -4.97 6.71 7.68
N HIS A 101 -4.24 5.83 8.37
CA HIS A 101 -2.81 5.57 8.16
C HIS A 101 -2.57 4.05 8.03
N PRO A 102 -2.75 3.44 6.84
CA PRO A 102 -2.55 2.01 6.63
C PRO A 102 -1.05 1.70 6.49
N ASN A 103 -0.38 1.46 7.61
CA ASN A 103 1.08 1.33 7.69
C ASN A 103 1.61 0.05 7.02
N THR A 104 0.99 -1.10 7.29
CA THR A 104 1.36 -2.39 6.69
C THR A 104 0.15 -3.32 6.71
N PHE A 105 0.18 -4.33 5.86
CA PHE A 105 -0.91 -5.26 5.69
C PHE A 105 -0.40 -6.64 5.24
N ASP A 106 -1.19 -7.69 5.51
CA ASP A 106 -0.91 -9.06 5.09
C ASP A 106 -2.22 -9.81 4.76
N PHE A 107 -2.14 -10.92 4.04
CA PHE A 107 -3.29 -11.76 3.68
C PHE A 107 -3.31 -13.05 4.50
N ASP A 108 -4.49 -13.50 4.90
CA ASP A 108 -4.67 -14.87 5.39
C ASP A 108 -4.83 -15.89 4.25
N SER A 109 -4.90 -17.18 4.61
CA SER A 109 -5.04 -18.27 3.64
C SER A 109 -6.36 -18.25 2.85
N ASN A 110 -7.37 -17.50 3.29
CA ASN A 110 -8.62 -17.31 2.56
C ASN A 110 -8.57 -16.08 1.63
N GLY A 111 -7.45 -15.35 1.66
CA GLY A 111 -7.27 -14.10 0.93
C GLY A 111 -7.92 -12.90 1.62
N ASP A 112 -8.32 -13.02 2.88
CA ASP A 112 -8.77 -11.87 3.63
C ASP A 112 -7.58 -11.00 4.04
N LEU A 113 -7.77 -9.69 3.99
CA LEU A 113 -6.73 -8.69 4.20
C LEU A 113 -6.75 -8.17 5.63
N TYR A 114 -5.60 -8.23 6.30
CA TYR A 114 -5.38 -7.61 7.60
C TYR A 114 -4.54 -6.37 7.40
N ILE A 115 -5.01 -5.22 7.88
CA ILE A 115 -4.32 -3.93 7.76
C ILE A 115 -4.06 -3.39 9.15
N SER A 116 -2.80 -3.13 9.46
CA SER A 116 -2.42 -2.39 10.65
C SER A 116 -2.31 -0.91 10.33
N GLY A 117 -2.74 -0.07 11.26
CA GLY A 117 -2.70 1.36 11.06
C GLY A 117 -3.19 2.15 12.26
N LEU A 118 -3.55 3.41 12.00
CA LEU A 118 -4.17 4.27 12.99
C LEU A 118 -5.65 4.48 12.65
N ASN A 119 -6.51 4.42 13.66
CA ASN A 119 -7.90 4.88 13.54
C ASN A 119 -7.95 6.42 13.53
N LYS A 120 -9.09 7.02 13.16
CA LYS A 120 -9.26 8.50 13.17
C LYS A 120 -8.98 9.17 14.52
N GLY A 121 -9.04 8.43 15.63
CA GLY A 121 -8.67 8.90 16.97
C GLY A 121 -7.15 8.92 17.22
N GLY A 122 -6.35 8.45 16.28
CA GLY A 122 -4.90 8.35 16.40
C GLY A 122 -4.41 7.10 17.15
N GLU A 123 -5.30 6.17 17.48
CA GLU A 123 -4.96 4.94 18.18
C GLU A 123 -4.55 3.85 17.18
N GLY A 124 -3.55 3.05 17.56
CA GLY A 124 -3.13 1.88 16.79
C GLY A 124 -4.24 0.82 16.76
N VAL A 125 -4.54 0.30 15.57
CA VAL A 125 -5.58 -0.72 15.36
C VAL A 125 -5.20 -1.65 14.22
N ILE A 126 -5.69 -2.88 14.26
CA ILE A 126 -5.66 -3.82 13.14
C ILE A 126 -7.10 -4.05 12.67
N SER A 127 -7.36 -3.86 11.39
CA SER A 127 -8.67 -4.11 10.77
C SER A 127 -8.57 -5.25 9.76
N LYS A 128 -9.57 -6.13 9.74
CA LYS A 128 -9.72 -7.23 8.78
C LYS A 128 -10.77 -6.87 7.73
N TYR A 129 -10.46 -7.19 6.48
CA TYR A 129 -11.34 -7.06 5.32
C TYR A 129 -11.43 -8.40 4.60
N SER A 130 -12.59 -8.74 4.06
CA SER A 130 -12.76 -9.92 3.22
C SER A 130 -11.92 -9.82 1.95
N SER A 131 -11.64 -10.94 1.27
CA SER A 131 -11.01 -10.96 -0.07
C SER A 131 -11.71 -10.08 -1.13
N SER A 132 -13.01 -9.80 -0.98
CA SER A 132 -13.74 -8.87 -1.84
C SER A 132 -13.69 -7.39 -1.39
N GLY A 133 -12.89 -7.06 -0.37
CA GLY A 133 -12.68 -5.71 0.13
C GLY A 133 -13.68 -5.19 1.18
N ASN A 134 -14.61 -6.02 1.69
CA ASN A 134 -15.56 -5.59 2.71
C ASN A 134 -14.94 -5.61 4.11
N TYR A 135 -15.17 -4.58 4.93
CA TYR A 135 -14.77 -4.59 6.34
C TYR A 135 -15.48 -5.71 7.11
N LEU A 136 -14.73 -6.43 7.96
CA LEU A 136 -15.24 -7.51 8.81
C LEU A 136 -15.21 -7.12 10.28
N PHE A 137 -14.02 -6.82 10.82
CA PHE A 137 -13.85 -6.43 12.23
C PHE A 137 -12.49 -5.76 12.46
N SER A 138 -12.29 -5.22 13.67
CA SER A 138 -11.01 -4.66 14.11
C SER A 138 -10.67 -5.10 15.53
N PHE A 139 -9.38 -5.07 15.88
CA PHE A 139 -8.85 -5.46 17.18
C PHE A 139 -7.50 -4.79 17.47
N GLY A 140 -6.97 -4.98 18.67
CA GLY A 140 -5.65 -4.48 19.06
C GLY A 140 -5.57 -2.98 19.36
N GLN A 141 -6.72 -2.34 19.63
CA GLN A 141 -6.78 -0.94 20.05
C GLN A 141 -5.96 -0.72 21.33
N MET A 142 -4.92 0.11 21.23
CA MET A 142 -4.16 0.55 22.40
C MET A 142 -4.85 1.80 22.97
N LYS A 143 -5.41 1.67 24.18
CA LYS A 143 -5.99 2.77 24.96
C LYS A 143 -4.92 3.51 25.75
#